data_AF-A0A952ZLY1-F1
#
_entry.id   AF-A0A952ZLY1-F1
#
_cell.length_a   1.000
_cell.length_b   1.000
_cell.length_c   1.000
_cell.angle_alpha   90.00
_cell.angle_beta   90.00
_cell.angle_gamma   90.00
#
_symmetry.space_group_name_H-M   'P 1'
#
loop_
_entity.id
_entity.type
_entity.pdbx_description
1 polymer ?
#
loop_
_entity_poly.entity_id
_entity_poly.type
_entity_poly.pdbx_seq_one_letter_code
_entity_poly.pdbx_strand_id
1 'polypeptide(L)'
;MASPDAIVGDFNNRIVTYKDVKVKDKDGKEVKLTFQVRAHREGDKFFFTVLDKDNPANDQTYEIYKVLGGKWDQQYEIKVGENLLPGILRWSVENNDWINNSYRPYDWVVPDGTPDGRPRKVEELPKNRFAEAKCSGCHTTGNDFYKDEAAGHWKVKPNGKSEMAVACERCHGPASKHVAEAEEAKASGKKLAPEATTIVHPLKDLNSLQQTELCAQCHGRHSNKTIPDLAFQTGFRPGDVDMTTRGRFWNYSGTPNPEENYYFWPNDWSKRNRQQWQDCRRRSKSEPPCRPNIEPGVGAGLQRAGGG
;
A
#
# COMPACT_ATOMS: atom_id res chain seq x y z
N MET A 1 2.39 12.10 -5.68
CA MET A 1 1.29 12.94 -5.15
C MET A 1 0.12 12.85 -6.11
N ALA A 2 -1.06 13.30 -5.69
CA ALA A 2 -2.16 13.51 -6.63
C ALA A 2 -1.82 14.63 -7.62
N SER A 3 -2.08 14.41 -8.90
CA SER A 3 -1.92 15.36 -9.98
C SER A 3 -2.78 14.92 -11.17
N PRO A 4 -3.04 15.81 -12.15
CA PRO A 4 -3.76 15.44 -13.37
C PRO A 4 -3.13 14.26 -14.12
N ASP A 5 -1.80 14.19 -14.17
CA ASP A 5 -1.10 13.09 -14.86
C ASP A 5 -1.15 11.77 -14.08
N ALA A 6 -1.30 11.83 -12.77
CA ALA A 6 -1.29 10.65 -11.90
C ALA A 6 -2.69 10.05 -11.69
N ILE A 7 -3.76 10.84 -11.81
CA ILE A 7 -5.13 10.39 -11.54
C ILE A 7 -5.81 9.95 -12.84
N VAL A 8 -6.33 8.72 -12.83
CA VAL A 8 -7.12 8.19 -13.96
C VAL A 8 -8.60 8.00 -13.64
N GLY A 9 -9.02 8.31 -12.41
CA GLY A 9 -10.41 8.21 -11.98
C GLY A 9 -11.29 9.36 -12.46
N ASP A 10 -12.60 9.11 -12.62
CA ASP A 10 -13.56 10.11 -13.06
C ASP A 10 -14.02 11.05 -11.93
N PHE A 11 -13.34 12.20 -11.82
CA PHE A 11 -13.67 13.29 -10.88
C PHE A 11 -14.54 14.39 -11.50
N ASN A 12 -15.38 14.08 -12.50
CA ASN A 12 -16.28 15.06 -13.13
C ASN A 12 -17.66 15.11 -12.44
N ASN A 13 -17.67 15.33 -11.12
CA ASN A 13 -18.89 15.36 -10.28
C ASN A 13 -19.66 14.03 -10.25
N ARG A 14 -18.95 12.90 -10.36
CA ARG A 14 -19.54 11.57 -10.35
C ARG A 14 -20.05 11.21 -8.96
N ILE A 15 -21.29 10.71 -8.87
CA ILE A 15 -21.89 10.22 -7.62
C ILE A 15 -21.70 8.71 -7.51
N VAL A 16 -21.06 8.27 -6.44
CA VAL A 16 -20.91 6.87 -6.04
C VAL A 16 -21.88 6.59 -4.89
N THR A 17 -22.73 5.58 -5.03
CA THR A 17 -23.69 5.19 -3.98
C THR A 17 -23.20 3.94 -3.26
N TYR A 18 -23.08 4.03 -1.94
CA TYR A 18 -22.74 2.91 -1.06
C TYR A 18 -24.03 2.40 -0.42
N LYS A 19 -24.46 1.18 -0.80
CA LYS A 19 -25.72 0.58 -0.35
C LYS A 19 -25.50 -0.38 0.82
N ASP A 20 -26.47 -0.42 1.72
CA ASP A 20 -26.54 -1.39 2.82
C ASP A 20 -25.25 -1.49 3.67
N VAL A 21 -24.58 -0.35 3.87
CA VAL A 21 -23.35 -0.28 4.65
C VAL A 21 -23.69 -0.53 6.11
N LYS A 22 -23.16 -1.62 6.65
CA LYS A 22 -23.33 -2.03 8.04
C LYS A 22 -22.48 -1.14 8.95
N VAL A 23 -23.13 -0.34 9.79
CA VAL A 23 -22.49 0.55 10.76
C VAL A 23 -23.04 0.23 12.15
N LYS A 24 -22.18 0.28 13.17
CA LYS A 24 -22.62 0.14 14.55
C LYS A 24 -23.06 1.49 15.09
N ASP A 25 -24.23 1.54 15.70
CA ASP A 25 -24.69 2.71 16.46
C ASP A 25 -23.96 2.81 17.82
N LYS A 26 -24.33 3.83 18.59
CA LYS A 26 -23.77 4.11 19.93
C LYS A 26 -23.96 2.95 20.92
N ASP A 27 -24.98 2.12 20.72
CA ASP A 27 -25.31 0.99 21.58
C ASP A 27 -24.70 -0.32 21.03
N GLY A 28 -23.90 -0.23 19.96
CA GLY A 28 -23.23 -1.35 19.31
C GLY A 28 -24.13 -2.16 18.39
N LYS A 29 -25.39 -1.76 18.19
CA LYS A 29 -26.34 -2.43 17.29
C LYS A 29 -26.00 -2.08 15.85
N GLU A 30 -26.06 -3.09 14.99
CA GLU A 30 -25.82 -2.93 13.56
C GLU A 30 -27.06 -2.29 12.89
N VAL A 31 -26.82 -1.19 12.17
CA VAL A 31 -27.78 -0.55 11.28
C VAL A 31 -27.21 -0.51 9.86
N LYS A 32 -28.08 -0.50 8.87
CA LYS A 32 -27.70 -0.39 7.46
C LYS A 32 -27.94 1.03 6.99
N LEU A 33 -26.90 1.65 6.46
CA LEU A 33 -26.95 3.00 5.89
C LEU A 33 -26.73 2.95 4.38
N THR A 34 -27.40 3.84 3.65
CA THR A 34 -27.16 4.04 2.20
C THR A 34 -26.85 5.50 1.93
N PHE A 35 -25.58 5.82 1.68
CA PHE A 35 -25.11 7.19 1.49
C PHE A 35 -24.41 7.37 0.14
N GLN A 36 -24.13 8.62 -0.22
CA GLN A 36 -23.52 8.99 -1.48
C GLN A 36 -22.23 9.76 -1.29
N VAL A 37 -21.28 9.54 -2.20
CA VAL A 37 -20.02 10.26 -2.27
C VAL A 37 -19.89 10.86 -3.65
N ARG A 38 -19.62 12.16 -3.71
CA ARG A 38 -19.33 12.87 -4.96
C ARG A 38 -17.83 12.96 -5.16
N ALA A 39 -17.32 12.36 -6.24
CA ALA A 39 -15.96 12.58 -6.72
C ALA A 39 -15.95 13.84 -7.61
N HIS A 40 -15.15 14.84 -7.26
CA HIS A 40 -15.09 16.11 -8.00
C HIS A 40 -13.68 16.69 -8.06
N ARG A 41 -13.47 17.68 -8.94
CA ARG A 41 -12.18 18.39 -9.09
C ARG A 41 -12.40 19.88 -9.23
N GLU A 42 -11.43 20.65 -8.77
CA GLU A 42 -11.36 22.10 -8.92
C GLU A 42 -9.98 22.46 -9.47
N GLY A 43 -9.91 22.83 -10.75
CA GLY A 43 -8.63 22.96 -11.45
C GLY A 43 -7.84 21.65 -11.42
N ASP A 44 -6.62 21.71 -10.88
CA ASP A 44 -5.70 20.55 -10.78
C ASP A 44 -5.81 19.80 -9.45
N LYS A 45 -6.74 20.20 -8.58
CA LYS A 45 -7.00 19.53 -7.30
C LYS A 45 -8.21 18.61 -7.40
N PHE A 46 -8.13 17.49 -6.69
CA PHE A 46 -9.12 16.43 -6.71
C PHE A 46 -9.67 16.21 -5.32
N PHE A 47 -10.97 15.94 -5.23
CA PHE A 47 -11.70 15.90 -3.99
C PHE A 47 -12.74 14.78 -4.01
N PHE A 48 -13.17 14.40 -2.81
CA PHE A 48 -14.48 13.78 -2.67
C PHE A 48 -15.26 14.43 -1.55
N THR A 49 -16.58 14.47 -1.73
CA THR A 49 -17.53 14.93 -0.71
C THR A 49 -18.39 13.75 -0.30
N VAL A 50 -18.38 13.40 0.99
CA VAL A 50 -19.40 12.51 1.56
C VAL A 50 -20.64 13.36 1.82
N LEU A 51 -21.74 13.00 1.17
CA LEU A 51 -22.97 13.78 1.16
C LEU A 51 -23.88 13.37 2.31
N ASP A 52 -24.48 14.37 2.96
CA ASP A 52 -25.63 14.21 3.85
C ASP A 52 -26.87 14.67 3.07
N LYS A 53 -27.79 13.74 2.75
CA LYS A 53 -28.96 14.07 1.92
C LYS A 53 -29.99 14.87 2.68
N ASP A 54 -30.05 14.69 3.99
CA ASP A 54 -31.05 15.31 4.84
C ASP A 54 -30.61 16.71 5.28
N ASN A 55 -29.31 16.96 5.36
CA ASN A 55 -28.76 18.27 5.66
C ASN A 55 -27.41 18.53 4.94
N PRO A 56 -27.42 19.18 3.77
CA PRO A 56 -26.20 19.50 3.03
C PRO A 56 -25.16 20.34 3.79
N ALA A 57 -25.54 21.01 4.88
CA ALA A 57 -24.59 21.73 5.74
C ALA A 57 -23.63 20.77 6.51
N ASN A 58 -23.97 19.48 6.58
CA ASN A 58 -23.14 18.44 7.19
C ASN A 58 -22.17 17.78 6.20
N ASP A 59 -22.26 18.07 4.90
CA ASP A 59 -21.35 17.53 3.88
C ASP A 59 -19.89 17.65 4.30
N GLN A 60 -19.11 16.59 4.09
CA GLN A 60 -17.68 16.59 4.41
C GLN A 60 -16.86 16.40 3.14
N THR A 61 -16.07 17.42 2.81
CA THR A 61 -15.22 17.44 1.61
C THR A 61 -13.76 17.27 1.99
N TYR A 62 -13.06 16.40 1.25
CA TYR A 62 -11.65 16.07 1.50
C TYR A 62 -10.84 16.19 0.20
N GLU A 63 -9.71 16.89 0.28
CA GLU A 63 -8.71 16.94 -0.81
C GLU A 63 -7.92 15.63 -0.86
N ILE A 64 -7.78 15.08 -2.07
CA ILE A 64 -6.95 13.92 -2.33
C ILE A 64 -5.50 14.37 -2.38
N TYR A 65 -4.71 13.83 -1.46
CA TYR A 65 -3.29 14.16 -1.33
C TYR A 65 -2.39 13.18 -2.10
N LYS A 66 -2.73 11.89 -2.03
CA LYS A 66 -1.94 10.80 -2.62
C LYS A 66 -2.82 9.86 -3.42
N VAL A 67 -2.28 9.37 -4.53
CA VAL A 67 -2.84 8.26 -5.29
C VAL A 67 -1.89 7.06 -5.19
N LEU A 68 -2.46 5.89 -4.93
CA LEU A 68 -1.78 4.60 -4.87
C LEU A 68 -2.33 3.69 -5.96
N GLY A 69 -1.44 2.99 -6.66
CA GLY A 69 -1.83 2.11 -7.76
C GLY A 69 -1.75 2.81 -9.12
N GLY A 70 -2.37 2.21 -10.12
CA GLY A 70 -2.15 2.58 -11.52
C GLY A 70 -2.72 1.51 -12.44
N LYS A 71 -1.95 0.48 -12.76
CA LYS A 71 -2.31 -0.54 -13.76
C LYS A 71 -3.70 -1.18 -13.59
N TRP A 72 -4.09 -1.51 -12.35
CA TRP A 72 -5.34 -2.26 -12.09
C TRP A 72 -6.40 -1.39 -11.42
N ASP A 73 -6.00 -0.73 -10.33
CA ASP A 73 -6.87 0.14 -9.55
C ASP A 73 -6.09 1.34 -9.04
N GLN A 74 -6.82 2.41 -8.73
CA GLN A 74 -6.32 3.51 -7.92
C GLN A 74 -7.06 3.61 -6.59
N GLN A 75 -6.30 3.70 -5.50
CA GLN A 75 -6.76 4.06 -4.17
C GLN A 75 -6.29 5.47 -3.87
N TYR A 76 -7.16 6.29 -3.29
CA TYR A 76 -6.85 7.68 -2.99
C TYR A 76 -6.69 7.84 -1.47
N GLU A 77 -5.75 8.67 -1.03
CA GLU A 77 -5.52 8.99 0.38
C GLU A 77 -5.66 10.49 0.60
N ILE A 78 -6.24 10.85 1.75
CA ILE A 78 -6.40 12.23 2.22
C ILE A 78 -5.40 12.51 3.33
N LYS A 79 -5.18 13.79 3.62
CA LYS A 79 -4.36 14.21 4.76
C LYS A 79 -5.27 14.56 5.95
N VAL A 80 -4.97 13.99 7.12
CA VAL A 80 -5.63 14.29 8.41
C VAL A 80 -4.55 14.69 9.40
N GLY A 81 -4.43 15.99 9.67
CA GLY A 81 -3.28 16.54 10.39
C GLY A 81 -1.98 16.26 9.65
N GLU A 82 -1.05 15.54 10.28
CA GLU A 82 0.23 15.13 9.66
C GLU A 82 0.17 13.75 8.99
N ASN A 83 -0.93 13.01 9.20
CA ASN A 83 -1.08 11.62 8.77
C ASN A 83 -1.87 11.49 7.48
N LEU A 84 -1.71 10.34 6.82
CA LEU A 84 -2.54 9.97 5.68
C LEU A 84 -3.64 8.99 6.11
N LEU A 85 -4.82 9.12 5.53
CA LEU A 85 -5.92 8.18 5.68
C LEU A 85 -6.34 7.66 4.30
N PRO A 86 -6.40 6.34 4.06
CA PRO A 86 -6.98 5.79 2.85
C PRO A 86 -8.45 6.21 2.72
N GLY A 87 -8.74 6.95 1.66
CA GLY A 87 -10.06 7.45 1.30
C GLY A 87 -11.07 6.34 1.01
N ILE A 88 -12.34 6.70 0.98
CA ILE A 88 -13.41 5.75 0.63
C ILE A 88 -13.39 5.38 -0.86
N LEU A 89 -13.01 6.31 -1.74
CA LEU A 89 -13.04 6.11 -3.18
C LEU A 89 -11.93 5.18 -3.67
N ARG A 90 -12.29 4.27 -4.59
CA ARG A 90 -11.35 3.43 -5.33
C ARG A 90 -11.83 3.27 -6.76
N TRP A 91 -10.92 3.48 -7.70
CA TRP A 91 -11.18 3.39 -9.13
C TRP A 91 -10.68 2.06 -9.69
N SER A 92 -11.47 1.43 -10.56
CA SER A 92 -11.05 0.27 -11.34
C SER A 92 -10.67 0.71 -12.75
N VAL A 93 -9.43 0.47 -13.16
CA VAL A 93 -8.96 0.85 -14.49
C VAL A 93 -9.57 -0.03 -15.57
N GLU A 94 -9.68 -1.33 -15.31
CA GLU A 94 -10.28 -2.28 -16.25
C GLU A 94 -11.77 -1.97 -16.50
N ASN A 95 -12.53 -1.72 -15.43
CA ASN A 95 -13.96 -1.43 -15.56
C ASN A 95 -14.27 0.01 -15.93
N ASN A 96 -13.27 0.91 -15.87
CA ASN A 96 -13.43 2.34 -16.09
C ASN A 96 -14.57 2.94 -15.25
N ASP A 97 -14.69 2.50 -13.98
CA ASP A 97 -15.71 2.98 -13.05
C ASP A 97 -15.26 2.86 -11.58
N TRP A 98 -16.01 3.52 -10.70
CA TRP A 98 -15.84 3.50 -9.26
C TRP A 98 -16.26 2.15 -8.65
N ILE A 99 -15.44 1.65 -7.74
CA ILE A 99 -15.76 0.46 -6.95
C ILE A 99 -16.68 0.89 -5.80
N ASN A 100 -17.93 0.41 -5.81
CA ASN A 100 -18.97 0.79 -4.84
C ASN A 100 -19.02 -0.11 -3.58
N ASN A 101 -18.16 -1.12 -3.51
CA ASN A 101 -17.90 -1.94 -2.31
C ASN A 101 -16.45 -1.74 -1.82
N SER A 102 -15.97 -0.51 -1.91
CA SER A 102 -14.57 -0.12 -1.70
C SER A 102 -14.13 -0.18 -0.23
N TYR A 103 -12.98 0.43 0.04
CA TYR A 103 -12.28 0.34 1.30
C TYR A 103 -13.07 0.99 2.45
N ARG A 104 -13.68 0.13 3.28
CA ARG A 104 -14.22 0.47 4.61
C ARG A 104 -15.22 1.64 4.61
N PRO A 105 -16.33 1.56 3.84
CA PRO A 105 -17.31 2.65 3.75
C PRO A 105 -17.95 3.02 5.10
N TYR A 106 -18.04 2.07 6.03
CA TYR A 106 -18.58 2.26 7.39
C TYR A 106 -17.73 3.17 8.29
N ASP A 107 -16.48 3.46 7.92
CA ASP A 107 -15.62 4.38 8.65
C ASP A 107 -15.90 5.86 8.32
N TRP A 108 -16.80 6.16 7.37
CA TRP A 108 -17.03 7.52 6.84
C TRP A 108 -18.35 8.16 7.26
N VAL A 109 -19.26 7.37 7.82
CA VAL A 109 -20.58 7.82 8.28
C VAL A 109 -20.87 7.31 9.69
N VAL A 110 -21.82 7.96 10.36
CA VAL A 110 -22.39 7.49 11.63
C VAL A 110 -23.92 7.55 11.59
N PRO A 111 -24.61 6.66 12.30
CA PRO A 111 -26.07 6.75 12.42
C PRO A 111 -26.48 7.99 13.20
N ASP A 112 -27.50 8.68 12.72
CA ASP A 112 -28.12 9.84 13.37
C ASP A 112 -29.66 9.74 13.42
N GLY A 113 -30.21 8.60 12.99
CA GLY A 113 -31.64 8.34 12.91
C GLY A 113 -32.18 8.33 11.47
N THR A 114 -31.38 8.75 10.50
CA THR A 114 -31.75 8.78 9.08
C THR A 114 -31.27 7.52 8.33
N PRO A 115 -31.82 7.23 7.12
CA PRO A 115 -31.39 6.08 6.32
C PRO A 115 -29.98 6.17 5.73
N ASP A 116 -29.42 7.37 5.54
CA ASP A 116 -28.06 7.61 5.05
C ASP A 116 -27.06 7.91 6.16
N GLY A 117 -27.55 8.28 7.35
CA GLY A 117 -26.72 8.76 8.44
C GLY A 117 -26.08 10.10 8.09
N ARG A 118 -25.18 10.55 8.96
CA ARG A 118 -24.36 11.73 8.68
C ARG A 118 -22.91 11.36 8.37
N PRO A 119 -22.21 12.13 7.52
CA PRO A 119 -20.76 12.06 7.40
C PRO A 119 -20.05 12.27 8.74
N ARG A 120 -18.91 11.59 8.91
CA ARG A 120 -17.99 11.84 10.04
C ARG A 120 -17.22 13.13 9.83
N LYS A 121 -17.12 13.94 10.87
CA LYS A 121 -16.19 15.07 10.90
C LYS A 121 -14.74 14.55 10.89
N VAL A 122 -13.80 15.40 10.47
CA VAL A 122 -12.37 15.05 10.38
C VAL A 122 -11.83 14.48 11.70
N GLU A 123 -12.27 15.02 12.83
CA GLU A 123 -11.82 14.60 14.17
C GLU A 123 -12.38 13.23 14.59
N GLU A 124 -13.49 12.80 13.98
CA GLU A 124 -14.16 11.52 14.24
C GLU A 124 -13.61 10.37 13.37
N LEU A 125 -12.70 10.68 12.42
CA LEU A 125 -12.09 9.68 11.54
C LEU A 125 -11.17 8.72 12.30
N PRO A 126 -11.10 7.44 11.87
CA PRO A 126 -10.42 6.39 12.62
C PRO A 126 -8.88 6.53 12.56
N LYS A 127 -8.28 7.14 13.57
CA LYS A 127 -6.82 7.31 13.68
C LYS A 127 -6.03 5.99 13.65
N ASN A 128 -6.64 4.88 14.10
CA ASN A 128 -6.06 3.53 14.02
C ASN A 128 -5.99 2.96 12.58
N ARG A 129 -6.55 3.68 11.59
CA ARG A 129 -6.51 3.36 10.16
C ARG A 129 -5.58 4.26 9.35
N PHE A 130 -4.84 5.15 10.01
CA PHE A 130 -3.82 5.95 9.35
C PHE A 130 -2.80 5.08 8.60
N ALA A 131 -2.42 5.56 7.42
CA ALA A 131 -1.64 4.83 6.43
C ALA A 131 -0.24 4.50 6.95
N GLU A 132 0.30 5.29 7.87
CA GLU A 132 1.63 5.10 8.47
C GLU A 132 1.77 3.72 9.11
N ALA A 133 0.74 3.24 9.81
CA ALA A 133 0.77 1.90 10.43
C ALA A 133 0.29 0.78 9.50
N LYS A 134 -0.42 1.10 8.41
CA LYS A 134 -1.19 0.12 7.63
C LYS A 134 -0.76 -0.06 6.18
N CYS A 135 -0.24 0.99 5.54
CA CYS A 135 -0.02 1.07 4.10
C CYS A 135 1.41 1.53 3.75
N SER A 136 1.93 2.51 4.49
CA SER A 136 3.20 3.19 4.17
C SER A 136 4.40 2.25 4.20
N GLY A 137 4.37 1.19 4.99
CA GLY A 137 5.41 0.15 4.99
C GLY A 137 5.61 -0.58 3.67
N CYS A 138 4.61 -0.55 2.77
CA CYS A 138 4.70 -1.11 1.41
C CYS A 138 4.67 -0.03 0.32
N HIS A 139 4.22 1.18 0.63
CA HIS A 139 3.95 2.25 -0.35
C HIS A 139 4.85 3.48 -0.21
N THR A 140 5.96 3.36 0.53
CA THR A 140 6.99 4.38 0.68
C THR A 140 8.37 3.73 0.77
N THR A 141 9.45 4.51 0.67
CA THR A 141 10.83 4.07 0.84
C THR A 141 11.58 5.09 1.72
N GLY A 142 12.57 4.64 2.51
CA GLY A 142 13.41 5.54 3.31
C GLY A 142 12.72 6.13 4.55
N ASN A 143 11.88 5.35 5.23
CA ASN A 143 11.09 5.79 6.37
C ASN A 143 11.21 4.84 7.56
N ASP A 144 11.36 5.41 8.76
CA ASP A 144 11.15 4.74 10.04
C ASP A 144 9.75 5.07 10.57
N PHE A 145 9.18 4.14 11.34
CA PHE A 145 7.83 4.23 11.88
C PHE A 145 7.88 4.22 13.40
N TYR A 146 7.18 5.15 14.04
CA TYR A 146 7.11 5.25 15.50
C TYR A 146 5.70 5.60 15.95
N LYS A 147 5.34 5.16 17.16
CA LYS A 147 4.08 5.55 17.80
C LYS A 147 4.30 6.83 18.58
N ASP A 148 3.60 7.89 18.20
CA ASP A 148 3.63 9.16 18.92
C ASP A 148 2.72 9.02 20.16
N GLU A 149 3.32 9.03 21.35
CA GLU A 149 2.60 8.79 22.61
C GLU A 149 1.58 9.89 22.91
N ALA A 150 1.91 11.15 22.62
CA ALA A 150 1.03 12.29 22.85
C ALA A 150 -0.18 12.27 21.89
N ALA A 151 0.06 11.92 20.63
CA ALA A 151 -1.00 11.86 19.61
C ALA A 151 -1.79 10.55 19.63
N GLY A 152 -1.23 9.48 20.21
CA GLY A 152 -1.86 8.16 20.32
C GLY A 152 -1.91 7.37 19.02
N HIS A 153 -1.15 7.75 18.00
CA HIS A 153 -1.13 7.09 16.69
C HIS A 153 0.29 7.04 16.09
N TRP A 154 0.45 6.24 15.04
CA TRP A 154 1.72 6.08 14.35
C TRP A 154 2.05 7.29 13.48
N LYS A 155 3.34 7.58 13.36
CA LYS A 155 3.92 8.60 12.49
C LYS A 155 5.13 8.03 11.75
N VAL A 156 5.56 8.75 10.74
CA VAL A 156 6.73 8.43 9.92
C VAL A 156 7.83 9.46 10.17
N LYS A 157 9.06 8.99 10.26
CA LYS A 157 10.27 9.81 10.25
C LYS A 157 11.15 9.40 9.06
N PRO A 158 11.55 10.34 8.18
CA PRO A 158 12.53 10.04 7.14
C PRO A 158 13.83 9.47 7.72
N ASN A 159 14.31 8.39 7.12
CA ASN A 159 15.59 7.76 7.42
C ASN A 159 16.47 7.81 6.17
N GLY A 160 17.03 8.99 5.90
CA GLY A 160 17.65 9.31 4.61
C GLY A 160 16.66 9.99 3.65
N LYS A 161 16.71 9.63 2.36
CA LYS A 161 15.77 10.16 1.37
C LYS A 161 14.45 9.41 1.46
N SER A 162 13.41 10.12 1.89
CA SER A 162 12.05 9.58 1.92
C SER A 162 11.41 9.72 0.54
N GLU A 163 10.89 8.62 0.02
CA GLU A 163 10.18 8.59 -1.26
C GLU A 163 8.78 8.01 -1.09
N MET A 164 7.81 8.69 -1.69
CA MET A 164 6.39 8.31 -1.63
C MET A 164 6.04 7.26 -2.68
N ALA A 165 6.92 6.27 -2.87
CA ALA A 165 6.81 5.18 -3.82
C ALA A 165 7.67 3.97 -3.37
N VAL A 166 7.53 2.85 -4.08
CA VAL A 166 8.50 1.74 -4.02
C VAL A 166 9.68 2.14 -4.91
N ALA A 167 10.75 2.65 -4.29
CA ALA A 167 11.90 3.22 -4.98
C ALA A 167 13.13 2.31 -4.93
N CYS A 168 14.24 2.72 -5.54
CA CYS A 168 15.46 1.92 -5.71
C CYS A 168 15.93 1.27 -4.39
N GLU A 169 15.98 2.06 -3.31
CA GLU A 169 16.49 1.60 -2.02
C GLU A 169 15.61 0.53 -1.35
N ARG A 170 14.36 0.35 -1.80
CA ARG A 170 13.50 -0.73 -1.29
C ARG A 170 14.01 -2.12 -1.68
N CYS A 171 14.64 -2.24 -2.85
CA CYS A 171 15.17 -3.50 -3.40
C CYS A 171 16.70 -3.57 -3.33
N HIS A 172 17.37 -2.41 -3.35
CA HIS A 172 18.82 -2.31 -3.40
C HIS A 172 19.48 -1.90 -2.07
N GLY A 173 18.66 -1.51 -1.08
CA GLY A 173 19.11 -1.04 0.23
C GLY A 173 19.54 0.42 0.19
N PRO A 174 19.90 1.01 1.36
CA PRO A 174 20.34 2.40 1.44
C PRO A 174 21.59 2.65 0.57
N ALA A 175 21.53 3.67 -0.29
CA ALA A 175 22.53 3.93 -1.32
C ALA A 175 23.54 5.02 -0.93
N SER A 176 23.54 5.52 0.32
CA SER A 176 24.38 6.66 0.72
C SER A 176 25.88 6.44 0.50
N LYS A 177 26.38 5.22 0.76
CA LYS A 177 27.78 4.86 0.48
C LYS A 177 28.08 4.81 -1.02
N HIS A 178 27.17 4.24 -1.79
CA HIS A 178 27.29 4.18 -3.25
C HIS A 178 27.33 5.57 -3.89
N VAL A 179 26.49 6.49 -3.40
CA VAL A 179 26.50 7.89 -3.85
C VAL A 179 27.83 8.56 -3.51
N ALA A 180 28.33 8.40 -2.28
CA ALA A 180 29.59 8.99 -1.86
C ALA A 180 30.78 8.50 -2.72
N GLU A 181 30.86 7.20 -2.99
CA GLU A 181 31.91 6.64 -3.86
C GLU A 181 31.78 7.14 -5.30
N ALA A 182 30.56 7.28 -5.81
CA ALA A 182 30.32 7.82 -7.15
C ALA A 182 30.73 9.30 -7.25
N GLU A 183 30.46 10.09 -6.21
CA GLU A 183 30.87 11.49 -6.12
C GLU A 183 32.39 11.64 -6.02
N GLU A 184 33.06 10.80 -5.22
CA GLU A 184 34.53 10.78 -5.12
C GLU A 184 35.20 10.37 -6.44
N ALA A 185 34.68 9.32 -7.09
CA ALA A 185 35.15 8.92 -8.41
C ALA A 185 34.99 10.06 -9.43
N LYS A 186 33.82 10.71 -9.44
CA LYS A 186 33.55 11.86 -10.31
C LYS A 186 34.50 13.03 -10.05
N ALA A 187 34.75 13.36 -8.78
CA ALA A 187 35.66 14.43 -8.38
C ALA A 187 37.11 14.15 -8.81
N SER A 188 37.50 12.88 -8.88
CA SER A 188 38.82 12.44 -9.38
C SER A 188 38.88 12.20 -10.90
N GLY A 189 37.84 12.59 -11.65
CA GLY A 189 37.76 12.39 -13.10
C GLY A 189 37.60 10.93 -13.54
N LYS A 190 37.22 10.05 -12.62
CA LYS A 190 37.02 8.62 -12.84
C LYS A 190 35.53 8.27 -12.87
N LYS A 191 35.23 7.09 -13.38
CA LYS A 191 33.92 6.45 -13.19
C LYS A 191 33.98 5.61 -11.92
N LEU A 192 32.82 5.43 -11.28
CA LEU A 192 32.70 4.44 -10.20
C LEU A 192 33.13 3.07 -10.74
N ALA A 193 33.92 2.36 -9.94
CA ALA A 193 34.44 1.07 -10.31
C ALA A 193 33.29 0.05 -10.45
N PRO A 194 33.23 -0.76 -11.54
CA PRO A 194 32.17 -1.76 -11.74
C PRO A 194 32.05 -2.79 -10.59
N GLU A 195 33.12 -2.98 -9.84
CA GLU A 195 33.22 -3.85 -8.67
C GLU A 195 32.74 -3.20 -7.36
N ALA A 196 32.31 -1.93 -7.35
CA ALA A 196 31.77 -1.29 -6.15
C ALA A 196 30.54 -2.07 -5.63
N THR A 197 30.61 -2.53 -4.38
CA THR A 197 29.59 -3.38 -3.73
C THR A 197 28.78 -2.63 -2.66
N THR A 198 28.84 -1.29 -2.67
CA THR A 198 28.16 -0.42 -1.70
C THR A 198 26.66 -0.28 -1.89
N ILE A 199 26.11 -0.96 -2.89
CA ILE A 199 24.68 -1.14 -3.13
C ILE A 199 24.42 -2.58 -3.56
N VAL A 200 23.34 -3.18 -3.07
CA VAL A 200 23.00 -4.58 -3.41
C VAL A 200 22.54 -4.64 -4.85
N HIS A 201 23.05 -5.60 -5.63
CA HIS A 201 22.52 -5.97 -6.93
C HIS A 201 21.77 -7.31 -6.81
N PRO A 202 20.41 -7.33 -6.72
CA PRO A 202 19.65 -8.53 -6.37
C PRO A 202 19.94 -9.77 -7.20
N LEU A 203 20.19 -9.63 -8.51
CA LEU A 203 20.48 -10.79 -9.37
C LEU A 203 21.91 -11.34 -9.26
N LYS A 204 22.83 -10.57 -8.68
CA LYS A 204 24.26 -10.91 -8.57
C LYS A 204 24.58 -11.34 -7.14
N ASP A 205 24.06 -10.62 -6.16
CA ASP A 205 24.49 -10.72 -4.77
C ASP A 205 23.53 -11.53 -3.90
N LEU A 206 22.30 -11.80 -4.37
CA LEU A 206 21.27 -12.49 -3.60
C LEU A 206 20.92 -13.85 -4.18
N ASN A 207 20.73 -14.84 -3.31
CA ASN A 207 20.18 -16.14 -3.68
C ASN A 207 18.68 -16.06 -4.00
N SER A 208 18.11 -17.10 -4.60
CA SER A 208 16.71 -17.13 -5.04
C SER A 208 15.69 -16.87 -3.92
N LEU A 209 15.98 -17.30 -2.68
CA LEU A 209 15.10 -17.05 -1.54
C LEU A 209 15.13 -15.55 -1.19
N GLN A 210 16.31 -14.97 -1.03
CA GLN A 210 16.47 -13.54 -0.75
C GLN A 210 15.79 -12.67 -1.82
N GLN A 211 15.94 -13.00 -3.10
CA GLN A 211 15.26 -12.31 -4.20
C GLN A 211 13.73 -12.37 -4.06
N THR A 212 13.19 -13.52 -3.68
CA THR A 212 11.75 -13.69 -3.45
C THR A 212 11.27 -12.90 -2.23
N GLU A 213 12.09 -12.85 -1.17
CA GLU A 213 11.76 -12.12 0.05
C GLU A 213 11.73 -10.60 -0.14
N LEU A 214 12.55 -10.06 -1.06
CA LEU A 214 12.46 -8.64 -1.46
C LEU A 214 11.04 -8.27 -1.90
N CYS A 215 10.43 -9.10 -2.75
CA CYS A 215 9.07 -8.88 -3.26
C CYS A 215 8.02 -9.06 -2.16
N ALA A 216 8.26 -10.04 -1.28
CA ALA A 216 7.31 -10.47 -0.28
C ALA A 216 7.13 -9.50 0.89
N GLN A 217 8.03 -8.52 1.03
CA GLN A 217 7.81 -7.35 1.88
C GLN A 217 6.44 -6.71 1.60
N CYS A 218 6.01 -6.69 0.33
CA CYS A 218 4.76 -6.07 -0.12
C CYS A 218 3.76 -7.08 -0.71
N HIS A 219 4.26 -8.09 -1.42
CA HIS A 219 3.48 -9.14 -2.09
C HIS A 219 3.34 -10.40 -1.23
N GLY A 220 3.34 -10.23 0.08
CA GLY A 220 2.92 -11.24 1.02
C GLY A 220 2.02 -10.59 2.06
N ARG A 221 0.86 -11.20 2.31
CA ARG A 221 -0.03 -10.73 3.38
C ARG A 221 0.52 -11.15 4.74
N HIS A 222 1.11 -10.22 5.48
CA HIS A 222 1.70 -10.46 6.80
C HIS A 222 1.28 -9.38 7.80
N SER A 223 1.53 -9.67 9.07
CA SER A 223 1.54 -8.68 10.14
C SER A 223 2.95 -8.57 10.71
N ASN A 224 3.27 -7.45 11.35
CA ASN A 224 4.48 -7.37 12.14
C ASN A 224 4.46 -8.45 13.24
N LYS A 225 5.62 -9.05 13.54
CA LYS A 225 5.71 -10.15 14.50
C LYS A 225 5.72 -9.68 15.95
N THR A 226 6.28 -8.50 16.24
CA THR A 226 6.48 -8.00 17.61
C THR A 226 5.68 -6.74 17.91
N ILE A 227 5.21 -6.02 16.90
CA ILE A 227 4.47 -4.76 17.03
C ILE A 227 3.07 -4.92 16.42
N PRO A 228 2.05 -5.35 17.19
CA PRO A 228 0.72 -5.71 16.66
C PRO A 228 0.03 -4.60 15.87
N ASP A 229 0.32 -3.33 16.18
CA ASP A 229 -0.28 -2.19 15.51
C ASP A 229 0.18 -2.03 14.05
N LEU A 230 1.37 -2.53 13.69
CA LEU A 230 1.94 -2.41 12.35
C LEU A 230 1.49 -3.58 11.45
N ALA A 231 0.93 -3.23 10.29
CA ALA A 231 0.48 -4.21 9.28
C ALA A 231 1.62 -4.70 8.36
N PHE A 232 2.88 -4.49 8.74
CA PHE A 232 4.04 -4.85 7.95
C PHE A 232 5.28 -5.08 8.84
N GLN A 233 6.22 -5.88 8.36
CA GLN A 233 7.54 -6.04 8.97
C GLN A 233 8.36 -4.74 8.92
N THR A 234 9.19 -4.52 9.92
CA THR A 234 10.17 -3.42 9.95
C THR A 234 11.59 -3.96 10.04
N GLY A 235 12.55 -3.22 9.48
CA GLY A 235 13.97 -3.52 9.60
C GLY A 235 14.52 -4.64 8.72
N PHE A 236 13.72 -5.25 7.83
CA PHE A 236 14.25 -6.09 6.76
C PHE A 236 14.97 -5.24 5.71
N ARG A 237 16.13 -5.69 5.27
CA ARG A 237 16.96 -5.06 4.24
C ARG A 237 17.35 -6.08 3.19
N PRO A 238 17.59 -5.65 1.93
CA PRO A 238 18.18 -6.50 0.92
C PRO A 238 19.47 -7.14 1.44
N GLY A 239 19.55 -8.47 1.38
CA GLY A 239 20.62 -9.28 1.98
C GLY A 239 20.18 -10.08 3.21
N ASP A 240 19.12 -9.67 3.91
CA ASP A 240 18.49 -10.52 4.92
C ASP A 240 17.92 -11.80 4.28
N VAL A 241 17.97 -12.91 5.03
CA VAL A 241 17.68 -14.26 4.51
C VAL A 241 16.36 -14.87 5.00
N ASP A 242 15.71 -14.25 5.99
CA ASP A 242 14.46 -14.74 6.55
C ASP A 242 13.57 -13.61 7.06
N MET A 243 12.56 -13.28 6.26
CA MET A 243 11.56 -12.29 6.63
C MET A 243 10.57 -12.79 7.69
N THR A 244 10.46 -14.11 7.91
CA THR A 244 9.57 -14.70 8.93
C THR A 244 10.05 -14.45 10.37
N THR A 245 11.30 -14.02 10.53
CA THR A 245 11.82 -13.50 11.81
C THR A 245 11.18 -12.16 12.19
N ARG A 246 10.72 -11.36 11.21
CA ARG A 246 10.20 -10.00 11.39
C ARG A 246 8.70 -9.87 11.11
N GLY A 247 8.17 -10.69 10.20
CA GLY A 247 6.76 -10.71 9.83
C GLY A 247 6.13 -12.08 10.07
N ARG A 248 4.86 -12.10 10.50
CA ARG A 248 4.04 -13.30 10.52
C ARG A 248 3.20 -13.35 9.25
N PHE A 249 3.55 -14.26 8.34
CA PHE A 249 2.80 -14.48 7.11
C PHE A 249 1.52 -15.26 7.39
N TRP A 250 0.41 -14.69 6.97
CA TRP A 250 -0.90 -15.29 7.21
C TRP A 250 -1.09 -16.50 6.31
N ASN A 251 -1.86 -17.46 6.80
CA ASN A 251 -2.27 -18.67 6.10
C ASN A 251 -3.52 -19.23 6.83
N TYR A 252 -4.33 -20.02 6.15
CA TYR A 252 -5.51 -20.69 6.69
C TYR A 252 -5.16 -21.73 7.77
N SER A 253 -4.18 -22.61 7.51
CA SER A 253 -3.97 -23.82 8.34
C SER A 253 -3.33 -23.54 9.72
N GLY A 254 -2.64 -22.42 9.86
CA GLY A 254 -1.83 -22.07 11.02
C GLY A 254 -2.15 -20.68 11.59
N THR A 255 -3.25 -20.05 11.18
CA THR A 255 -3.66 -18.78 11.79
C THR A 255 -4.33 -18.99 13.14
N PRO A 256 -3.96 -18.22 14.18
CA PRO A 256 -4.71 -18.16 15.44
C PRO A 256 -5.93 -17.21 15.34
N ASN A 257 -6.09 -16.49 14.22
CA ASN A 257 -7.15 -15.50 14.02
C ASN A 257 -8.10 -15.97 12.91
N PRO A 258 -9.33 -16.43 13.25
CA PRO A 258 -10.30 -16.88 12.26
C PRO A 258 -10.67 -15.84 11.19
N GLU A 259 -10.50 -14.54 11.45
CA GLU A 259 -10.74 -13.51 10.44
C GLU A 259 -9.75 -13.59 9.26
N GLU A 260 -8.59 -14.21 9.46
CA GLU A 260 -7.60 -14.38 8.40
C GLU A 260 -8.02 -15.43 7.36
N ASN A 261 -8.90 -16.37 7.74
CA ASN A 261 -9.44 -17.38 6.84
C ASN A 261 -10.23 -16.77 5.67
N TYR A 262 -10.72 -15.54 5.83
CA TYR A 262 -11.35 -14.79 4.74
C TYR A 262 -10.43 -14.58 3.52
N TYR A 263 -9.11 -14.56 3.72
CA TYR A 263 -8.11 -14.28 2.69
C TYR A 263 -7.57 -15.53 1.99
N PHE A 264 -7.99 -16.72 2.42
CA PHE A 264 -7.47 -17.98 1.91
C PHE A 264 -8.62 -18.97 1.66
N TRP A 265 -8.40 -19.91 0.77
CA TRP A 265 -9.22 -21.12 0.69
C TRP A 265 -8.82 -22.09 1.80
N PRO A 266 -9.63 -23.12 2.13
CA PRO A 266 -9.26 -24.11 3.15
C PRO A 266 -8.01 -24.95 2.83
N ASN A 267 -7.71 -25.11 1.53
CA ASN A 267 -6.44 -25.67 1.05
C ASN A 267 -5.32 -24.61 0.99
N ASP A 268 -5.60 -23.44 1.58
CA ASP A 268 -4.63 -22.52 2.12
C ASP A 268 -3.93 -21.69 1.00
N TRP A 269 -4.36 -21.91 -0.25
CA TRP A 269 -4.18 -21.03 -1.41
C TRP A 269 -4.84 -19.67 -1.22
N SER A 270 -4.23 -18.63 -1.80
CA SER A 270 -4.70 -17.26 -1.68
C SER A 270 -6.05 -17.05 -2.36
N LYS A 271 -6.93 -16.30 -1.70
CA LYS A 271 -8.26 -15.92 -2.22
C LYS A 271 -8.33 -14.44 -2.62
N ARG A 272 -7.35 -13.63 -2.20
CA ARG A 272 -7.35 -12.17 -2.36
C ARG A 272 -6.02 -11.69 -2.95
N ASN A 273 -5.91 -10.37 -3.11
CA ASN A 273 -4.74 -9.73 -3.71
C ASN A 273 -3.53 -9.67 -2.76
N ARG A 274 -2.34 -9.48 -3.35
CA ARG A 274 -1.05 -9.26 -2.65
C ARG A 274 -0.60 -10.44 -1.78
N GLN A 275 -0.82 -11.65 -2.27
CA GLN A 275 -0.45 -12.91 -1.59
C GLN A 275 0.43 -13.81 -2.47
N GLN A 276 1.10 -13.23 -3.47
CA GLN A 276 1.93 -13.97 -4.40
C GLN A 276 3.01 -14.78 -3.67
N TRP A 277 3.60 -14.23 -2.60
CA TRP A 277 4.57 -14.97 -1.79
C TRP A 277 3.98 -16.23 -1.15
N GLN A 278 2.76 -16.17 -0.59
CA GLN A 278 2.11 -17.34 -0.02
C GLN A 278 1.88 -18.43 -1.07
N ASP A 279 1.46 -18.06 -2.27
CA ASP A 279 1.26 -18.99 -3.37
C ASP A 279 2.61 -19.55 -3.85
N CYS A 280 3.64 -18.72 -3.97
CA CYS A 280 5.00 -19.13 -4.33
C CYS A 280 5.57 -20.18 -3.37
N ARG A 281 5.35 -20.02 -2.05
CA ARG A 281 5.89 -20.92 -1.02
C ARG A 281 5.24 -22.30 -0.99
N ARG A 282 4.08 -22.45 -1.64
CA ARG A 282 3.33 -23.73 -1.73
C ARG A 282 3.72 -24.56 -2.96
N ARG A 283 4.46 -23.99 -3.90
CA ARG A 283 4.89 -24.69 -5.11
C ARG A 283 5.78 -25.88 -4.78
N SER A 284 5.76 -26.88 -5.65
CA SER A 284 6.68 -28.01 -5.57
C SER A 284 8.13 -27.53 -5.68
N LYS A 285 9.06 -28.18 -4.98
CA LYS A 285 10.51 -27.93 -5.13
C LYS A 285 11.02 -28.22 -6.54
N SER A 286 10.25 -28.95 -7.37
CA SER A 286 10.57 -29.24 -8.76
C SER A 286 10.19 -28.12 -9.72
N GLU A 287 9.46 -27.10 -9.27
CA GLU A 287 9.09 -25.95 -10.09
C GLU A 287 10.21 -24.91 -10.11
N PRO A 288 10.39 -24.17 -11.22
CA PRO A 288 11.35 -23.08 -11.28
C PRO A 288 11.07 -22.03 -10.19
N PRO A 289 12.09 -21.29 -9.71
CA PRO A 289 11.94 -20.29 -8.67
C PRO A 289 10.81 -19.33 -9.01
N CYS A 290 9.97 -19.01 -8.03
CA CYS A 290 8.86 -18.10 -8.23
C CYS A 290 9.40 -16.72 -8.61
N ARG A 291 9.34 -16.40 -9.90
CA ARG A 291 9.54 -15.05 -10.40
C ARG A 291 8.16 -14.46 -10.55
N PRO A 292 7.78 -13.43 -9.77
CA PRO A 292 6.58 -12.67 -10.09
C PRO A 292 6.69 -12.28 -11.57
N ASN A 293 5.62 -12.46 -12.36
CA ASN A 293 5.58 -11.93 -13.72
C ASN A 293 5.64 -10.41 -13.66
N ILE A 294 6.85 -9.88 -13.52
CA ILE A 294 7.23 -8.56 -14.00
C ILE A 294 7.32 -8.80 -15.51
N GLU A 295 6.48 -8.14 -16.30
CA GLU A 295 6.33 -8.42 -17.73
C GLU A 295 7.67 -8.64 -18.46
N PRO A 296 7.74 -9.53 -19.46
CA PRO A 296 8.85 -9.56 -20.40
C PRO A 296 8.75 -8.32 -21.31
N GLY A 297 9.23 -7.18 -20.81
CA GLY A 297 9.31 -5.93 -21.56
C GLY A 297 10.75 -5.66 -21.98
N VAL A 298 10.99 -5.71 -23.29
CA VAL A 298 12.24 -5.46 -24.01
C VAL A 298 13.22 -6.64 -23.99
N GLY A 299 13.17 -7.45 -25.06
CA GLY A 299 14.22 -8.40 -25.38
C GLY A 299 15.56 -7.67 -25.52
N ALA A 300 16.43 -7.84 -24.54
CA ALA A 300 17.85 -7.65 -24.76
C ALA A 300 18.31 -8.79 -25.68
N GLY A 301 18.31 -8.51 -26.99
CA GLY A 301 19.01 -9.32 -27.97
C GLY A 301 20.50 -9.34 -27.65
N LEU A 302 20.92 -10.21 -26.74
CA LEU A 302 22.29 -10.70 -26.72
C LEU A 302 22.39 -11.79 -27.78
N GLN A 303 22.63 -11.37 -29.02
CA GLN A 303 23.31 -12.24 -29.97
C GLN A 303 24.68 -12.56 -29.37
N ARG A 304 24.83 -13.80 -28.89
CA ARG A 304 26.15 -14.42 -28.72
C ARG A 304 26.75 -14.56 -30.12
N ALA A 305 27.59 -13.61 -30.51
CA ALA A 305 28.59 -13.86 -31.55
C ALA A 305 29.77 -14.56 -30.87
N GLY A 306 29.86 -15.87 -31.07
CA GLY A 306 31.05 -16.64 -30.76
C GLY A 306 31.30 -17.63 -31.90
N GLY A 307 32.52 -17.58 -32.44
CA GLY A 307 33.21 -18.73 -33.01
C GLY A 307 32.94 -19.05 -34.47
N GLY A 308 33.85 -18.56 -35.33
CA GLY A 308 34.06 -18.92 -36.73
C GLY A 308 35.23 -18.12 -37.27
#